data_AF-A0A086WF25-F1
#
_entry.id   AF-A0A086WF25-F1
#
_cell.length_a   1.000
_cell.length_b   1.000
_cell.length_c   1.000
_cell.angle_alpha   90.00
_cell.angle_beta   90.00
_cell.angle_gamma   90.00
#
_symmetry.space_group_name_H-M   'P 1'
#
loop_
_entity.id
_entity.type
_entity.pdbx_description
1 polymer ?
#
loop_
_entity_poly.entity_id
_entity_poly.type
_entity_poly.pdbx_seq_one_letter_code
_entity_poly.pdbx_strand_id
1 'polypeptide(L)'
;MRITFTPGQVAMLVGRAERQLEQIVADSIREPGHGRNIARAAQHMLHETVVTLIRLYREQVPEGAPVATRIARAYAKGADAQTGVPTLACVRTILSIMRDASELVEVQPTQPQPELQQHRPPNMGAG
;
A
#
# COMPACT_ATOMS: atom_id res chain seq x y z
N MET A 1 18.61 3.92 -10.79
CA MET A 1 18.35 5.09 -9.92
C MET A 1 17.39 4.63 -8.83
N ARG A 2 17.82 4.53 -7.56
CA ARG A 2 16.99 4.05 -6.45
C ARG A 2 16.34 5.28 -5.82
N ILE A 3 15.03 5.44 -5.99
CA ILE A 3 14.28 6.50 -5.32
C ILE A 3 14.15 6.07 -3.86
N THR A 4 14.59 6.94 -2.95
CA THR A 4 14.42 6.73 -1.51
C THR A 4 13.22 7.56 -1.06
N PHE A 5 12.22 6.89 -0.50
CA PHE A 5 11.03 7.57 0.02
C PHE A 5 11.25 7.95 1.49
N THR A 6 10.62 9.04 1.94
CA THR A 6 10.53 9.33 3.37
C THR A 6 9.59 8.32 4.06
N PRO A 7 9.71 8.09 5.37
CA PRO A 7 8.79 7.21 6.10
C PRO A 7 7.31 7.58 5.89
N GLY A 8 6.97 8.87 5.87
CA GLY A 8 5.62 9.36 5.56
C GLY A 8 5.16 9.03 4.15
N GLN A 9 6.06 9.12 3.16
CA GLN A 9 5.75 8.70 1.79
C GLN A 9 5.54 7.19 1.68
N VAL A 10 6.35 6.39 2.39
CA VAL A 10 6.19 4.93 2.44
C VAL A 10 4.83 4.57 3.05
N ALA A 11 4.47 5.15 4.20
CA ALA A 11 3.19 4.91 4.85
C ALA A 11 2.00 5.28 3.95
N MET A 12 2.07 6.43 3.27
CA MET A 12 1.06 6.84 2.30
C MET A 12 0.93 5.84 1.14
N LEU A 13 2.04 5.36 0.58
CA LEU A 13 2.05 4.42 -0.54
C LEU A 13 1.53 3.04 -0.12
N VAL A 14 1.90 2.54 1.06
CA VAL A 14 1.35 1.29 1.64
C VAL A 14 -0.16 1.42 1.83
N GLY A 15 -0.63 2.50 2.47
CA GLY A 15 -2.06 2.72 2.69
C GLY A 15 -2.85 2.91 1.39
N ARG A 16 -2.23 3.49 0.34
CA ARG A 16 -2.84 3.54 -1.00
C ARG A 16 -2.97 2.15 -1.61
N ALA A 17 -1.93 1.33 -1.53
CA ALA A 17 -1.96 -0.04 -2.04
C ALA A 17 -3.02 -0.87 -1.30
N GLU A 18 -3.16 -0.70 0.02
CA GLU A 18 -4.21 -1.38 0.80
C GLU A 18 -5.60 -1.07 0.27
N ARG A 19 -5.93 0.23 0.13
CA ARG A 19 -7.23 0.67 -0.41
C ARG A 19 -7.47 0.16 -1.83
N GLN A 20 -6.43 0.08 -2.67
CA GLN A 20 -6.56 -0.49 -4.02
C GLN A 20 -6.89 -1.98 -3.97
N LEU A 21 -6.25 -2.76 -3.09
CA LEU A 21 -6.55 -4.18 -2.92
C LEU A 21 -7.97 -4.39 -2.37
N GLU A 22 -8.41 -3.56 -1.42
CA GLU A 22 -9.79 -3.60 -0.89
C GLU A 22 -10.81 -3.28 -1.99
N GLN A 23 -10.55 -2.28 -2.83
CA GLN A 23 -11.40 -1.94 -3.97
C GLN A 23 -11.49 -3.09 -4.98
N ILE A 24 -10.35 -3.71 -5.32
CA ILE A 24 -10.30 -4.88 -6.21
C ILE A 24 -11.15 -6.03 -5.67
N VAL A 25 -11.09 -6.28 -4.36
CA VAL A 25 -11.93 -7.29 -3.69
C VAL A 25 -13.41 -6.92 -3.80
N ALA A 26 -13.76 -5.67 -3.50
CA ALA A 26 -15.15 -5.21 -3.56
C ALA A 26 -15.73 -5.33 -4.97
N ASP A 27 -14.97 -4.94 -6.00
CA ASP A 27 -15.41 -5.00 -7.39
C ASP A 27 -15.56 -6.45 -7.88
N SER A 28 -14.63 -7.33 -7.49
CA SER A 28 -14.68 -8.75 -7.86
C SER A 28 -15.85 -9.49 -7.19
N ILE A 29 -16.26 -9.08 -5.97
CA ILE A 29 -17.44 -9.66 -5.30
C ILE A 29 -18.75 -9.22 -5.97
N ARG A 30 -18.79 -8.00 -6.52
CA ARG A 30 -19.98 -7.46 -7.19
C ARG A 30 -20.21 -8.07 -8.58
N GLU A 31 -19.21 -8.73 -9.16
CA GLU A 31 -19.31 -9.34 -10.49
C GLU A 31 -20.15 -10.63 -10.43
N PRO A 32 -21.29 -10.70 -11.17
CA PRO A 32 -22.17 -11.86 -11.13
C PRO A 32 -21.44 -13.12 -11.60
N GLY A 33 -21.54 -14.19 -10.80
CA GLY A 33 -20.94 -15.50 -11.09
C GLY A 33 -19.46 -15.65 -10.72
N HIS A 34 -18.79 -14.63 -10.18
CA HIS A 34 -17.32 -14.63 -9.99
C HIS A 34 -16.87 -14.41 -8.52
N GLY A 35 -17.65 -14.85 -7.53
CA GLY A 35 -17.36 -14.65 -6.10
C GLY A 35 -16.19 -15.44 -5.50
N ARG A 36 -15.34 -16.08 -6.32
CA ARG A 36 -14.14 -16.84 -5.88
C ARG A 36 -12.84 -16.22 -6.41
N ASN A 37 -12.88 -15.67 -7.61
CA ASN A 37 -11.71 -15.22 -8.36
C ASN A 37 -11.72 -13.71 -8.52
N ILE A 38 -10.56 -13.14 -8.78
CA ILE A 38 -10.44 -11.73 -9.09
C ILE A 38 -10.99 -11.47 -10.49
N ALA A 39 -11.84 -10.44 -10.59
CA ALA A 39 -12.42 -9.96 -11.84
C ALA A 39 -11.34 -9.82 -12.91
N ARG A 40 -11.60 -10.28 -14.13
CA ARG A 40 -10.61 -10.25 -15.23
C ARG A 40 -10.06 -8.84 -15.46
N ALA A 41 -10.93 -7.83 -15.41
CA ALA A 41 -10.55 -6.43 -15.57
C ALA A 41 -9.59 -5.91 -14.48
N ALA A 42 -9.60 -6.53 -13.28
CA ALA A 42 -8.79 -6.10 -12.15
C ALA A 42 -7.45 -6.85 -12.03
N GLN A 43 -7.23 -7.93 -12.78
CA GLN A 43 -6.04 -8.78 -12.63
C GLN A 43 -4.72 -8.05 -12.90
N HIS A 44 -4.68 -7.18 -13.92
CA HIS A 44 -3.48 -6.40 -14.22
C HIS A 44 -3.17 -5.40 -13.11
N MET A 45 -4.19 -4.66 -12.64
CA MET A 45 -4.03 -3.71 -11.54
C MET A 45 -3.58 -4.42 -10.25
N LEU A 46 -4.17 -5.58 -9.94
CA LEU A 46 -3.74 -6.41 -8.82
C LEU A 46 -2.26 -6.76 -8.90
N HIS A 47 -1.80 -7.22 -10.07
CA HIS A 47 -0.39 -7.60 -10.27
C HIS A 47 0.55 -6.42 -10.00
N GLU A 48 0.28 -5.26 -10.60
CA GLU A 48 1.09 -4.06 -10.42
C GLU A 48 1.11 -3.58 -8.97
N THR A 49 -0.05 -3.60 -8.29
CA THR A 49 -0.14 -3.23 -6.87
C THR A 49 0.68 -4.17 -6.00
N VAL A 50 0.60 -5.49 -6.22
CA VAL A 50 1.37 -6.48 -5.43
C VAL A 50 2.87 -6.38 -5.69
N VAL A 51 3.31 -6.21 -6.94
CA VAL A 51 4.73 -6.03 -7.27
C VAL A 51 5.27 -4.76 -6.63
N THR A 52 4.51 -3.67 -6.68
CA THR A 52 4.87 -2.40 -6.04
C THR A 52 4.99 -2.56 -4.54
N LEU A 53 4.04 -3.25 -3.91
CA LEU A 53 4.03 -3.51 -2.47
C LEU A 53 5.26 -4.34 -2.03
N ILE A 54 5.61 -5.38 -2.79
CA ILE A 54 6.79 -6.21 -2.53
C ILE A 54 8.07 -5.37 -2.60
N ARG A 55 8.20 -4.51 -3.62
CA ARG A 55 9.37 -3.61 -3.74
C ARG A 55 9.42 -2.61 -2.59
N LEU A 56 8.29 -2.02 -2.23
CA LEU A 56 8.19 -1.02 -1.16
C LEU A 56 8.64 -1.61 0.19
N TYR A 57 8.08 -2.75 0.61
CA TYR A 57 8.50 -3.41 1.85
C TYR A 57 9.95 -3.89 1.80
N ARG A 58 10.42 -4.42 0.68
CA ARG A 58 11.77 -4.96 0.58
C ARG A 58 12.84 -3.87 0.59
N GLU A 59 12.56 -2.72 -0.01
CA GLU A 59 13.58 -1.71 -0.29
C GLU A 59 13.51 -0.47 0.58
N GLN A 60 12.35 -0.17 1.17
CA GLN A 60 12.06 1.11 1.81
C GLN A 60 11.59 0.98 3.27
N VAL A 61 11.11 -0.20 3.68
CA VAL A 61 10.68 -0.46 5.06
C VAL A 61 11.80 -1.18 5.81
N PRO A 62 12.34 -0.60 6.91
CA PRO A 62 13.25 -1.32 7.80
C PRO A 62 12.60 -2.63 8.26
N GLU A 63 13.35 -3.73 8.20
CA GLU A 63 12.85 -5.08 8.54
C GLU A 63 11.67 -5.57 7.67
N GLY A 64 11.37 -4.91 6.54
CA GLY A 64 10.24 -5.26 5.68
C GLY A 64 10.49 -6.45 4.73
N ALA A 65 11.73 -6.94 4.60
CA ALA A 65 12.05 -8.04 3.68
C ALA A 65 11.28 -9.37 3.95
N PRO A 66 11.06 -9.80 5.21
CA PRO A 66 10.20 -10.94 5.52
C PRO A 66 8.73 -10.70 5.11
N VAL A 67 8.22 -9.48 5.27
CA VAL A 67 6.85 -9.10 4.85
C VAL A 67 6.71 -9.21 3.33
N ALA A 68 7.66 -8.63 2.59
CA ALA A 68 7.72 -8.75 1.13
C ALA A 68 7.74 -10.22 0.66
N THR A 69 8.47 -11.09 1.38
CA THR A 69 8.53 -12.52 1.09
C THR A 69 7.20 -13.22 1.37
N ARG A 70 6.52 -12.90 2.47
CA ARG A 70 5.19 -13.45 2.80
C ARG A 70 4.18 -13.04 1.73
N ILE A 71 4.16 -11.78 1.31
CA ILE A 71 3.29 -11.26 0.25
C ILE A 71 3.56 -11.98 -1.07
N ALA A 72 4.82 -12.09 -1.49
CA ALA A 72 5.20 -12.78 -2.73
C ALA A 72 4.76 -14.25 -2.73
N ARG A 73 4.94 -14.96 -1.61
CA ARG A 73 4.50 -16.35 -1.45
C ARG A 73 2.98 -16.49 -1.49
N ALA A 74 2.26 -15.61 -0.79
CA ALA A 74 0.80 -15.60 -0.82
C ALA A 74 0.29 -15.39 -2.25
N TYR A 75 0.88 -14.43 -2.98
CA TYR A 75 0.50 -14.14 -4.35
C TYR A 75 0.80 -15.28 -5.32
N ALA A 76 1.99 -15.88 -5.24
CA ALA A 76 2.38 -16.99 -6.10
C ALA A 76 1.53 -18.26 -5.88
N LYS A 77 1.12 -18.53 -4.63
CA LYS A 77 0.28 -19.68 -4.28
C LYS A 77 -1.22 -19.43 -4.47
N GLY A 78 -1.62 -18.17 -4.51
CA GLY A 78 -3.01 -17.75 -4.42
C GLY A 78 -3.79 -17.78 -5.72
N ALA A 79 -3.18 -18.28 -6.80
CA ALA A 79 -3.86 -18.53 -8.07
C ALA A 79 -4.67 -19.82 -8.01
N ASP A 80 -5.85 -19.79 -8.61
CA ASP A 80 -6.70 -20.97 -8.78
C ASP A 80 -6.01 -21.99 -9.69
N ALA A 81 -5.90 -23.25 -9.23
CA ALA A 81 -5.13 -24.28 -9.93
C ALA A 81 -5.70 -24.67 -11.30
N GLN A 82 -6.98 -24.41 -11.57
CA GLN A 82 -7.63 -24.75 -12.83
C GLN A 82 -7.55 -23.60 -13.84
N THR A 83 -7.71 -22.37 -13.36
CA THR A 83 -7.85 -21.19 -14.22
C THR A 83 -6.58 -20.33 -14.27
N GLY A 84 -5.65 -20.51 -13.33
CA GLY A 84 -4.46 -19.67 -13.17
C GLY A 84 -4.76 -18.24 -12.67
N VAL A 85 -6.02 -17.95 -12.33
CA VAL A 85 -6.46 -16.61 -11.94
C VAL A 85 -6.27 -16.40 -10.43
N PRO A 86 -5.77 -15.24 -9.97
CA PRO A 86 -5.72 -14.92 -8.54
C PRO A 86 -7.09 -15.03 -7.87
N THR A 87 -7.13 -15.63 -6.69
CA THR A 87 -8.36 -15.80 -5.90
C THR A 87 -8.62 -14.62 -4.97
N LEU A 88 -9.88 -14.42 -4.55
CA LEU A 88 -10.21 -13.46 -3.49
C LEU A 88 -9.50 -13.81 -2.17
N ALA A 89 -9.37 -15.11 -1.87
CA ALA A 89 -8.67 -15.58 -0.68
C ALA A 89 -7.20 -15.12 -0.66
N CYS A 90 -6.52 -15.18 -1.81
CA CYS A 90 -5.16 -14.65 -1.97
C CYS A 90 -5.05 -13.19 -1.55
N VAL A 91 -5.93 -12.33 -2.08
CA VAL A 91 -5.87 -10.89 -1.81
C VAL A 91 -6.19 -10.59 -0.34
N ARG A 92 -7.15 -11.32 0.26
CA ARG A 92 -7.44 -11.24 1.69
C ARG A 92 -6.25 -11.66 2.56
N THR A 93 -5.50 -12.69 2.17
CA THR A 93 -4.26 -13.07 2.85
C THR A 93 -3.22 -11.96 2.77
N ILE A 94 -3.06 -11.31 1.62
CA ILE A 94 -2.14 -10.18 1.46
C ILE A 94 -2.54 -9.02 2.37
N LEU A 95 -3.82 -8.65 2.41
CA LEU A 95 -4.34 -7.62 3.32
C LEU A 95 -4.08 -7.98 4.79
N SER A 96 -4.24 -9.25 5.18
CA SER A 96 -3.90 -9.69 6.55
C SER A 96 -2.41 -9.52 6.85
N ILE A 97 -1.53 -9.88 5.91
CA ILE A 97 -0.07 -9.71 6.09
C ILE A 97 0.29 -8.22 6.24
N MET A 98 -0.38 -7.33 5.50
CA MET A 98 -0.18 -5.88 5.62
C MET A 98 -0.60 -5.36 6.98
N ARG A 99 -1.75 -5.81 7.49
CA ARG A 99 -2.24 -5.46 8.84
C ARG A 99 -1.30 -5.95 9.93
N ASP A 100 -0.80 -7.19 9.84
CA ASP A 100 0.21 -7.71 10.77
C ASP A 100 1.50 -6.85 10.77
N ALA A 101 1.79 -6.18 9.64
CA ALA A 101 3.00 -5.39 9.43
C ALA A 101 2.77 -3.88 9.59
N SER A 102 1.61 -3.45 10.09
CA SER A 102 1.27 -2.02 10.20
C SER A 102 2.26 -1.26 11.08
N GLU A 103 2.71 -1.87 12.17
CA GLU A 103 3.66 -1.30 13.12
C GLU A 103 5.03 -0.97 12.48
N LEU A 104 5.44 -1.71 11.43
CA LEU A 104 6.69 -1.45 10.70
C LEU A 104 6.60 -0.20 9.81
N VAL A 105 5.39 0.26 9.53
CA VAL A 105 5.08 1.34 8.60
C VAL A 105 4.53 2.57 9.35
N GLU A 106 4.10 2.41 10.60
CA GLU A 106 3.62 3.51 11.44
C GLU A 106 4.72 4.54 11.67
N VAL A 107 4.46 5.73 11.14
CA VAL A 107 5.21 6.94 11.47
C VAL A 107 4.65 7.40 12.81
N GLN A 108 5.44 7.34 13.88
CA GLN A 108 5.13 8.12 15.09
C GLN A 108 4.81 9.54 14.63
N PRO A 109 3.65 10.12 14.98
CA PRO A 109 3.29 11.44 14.50
C PRO A 109 4.35 12.43 14.95
N THR A 110 5.23 12.82 14.04
CA THR A 110 6.09 13.97 14.25
C THR A 110 5.13 15.14 14.37
N GLN A 111 5.07 15.70 15.58
CA GLN A 111 4.23 16.84 15.93
C GLN A 111 4.29 17.90 14.82
N PRO A 112 3.17 18.58 14.52
CA PRO A 112 3.14 19.60 13.49
C PRO A 112 4.26 20.62 13.77
N GLN A 113 5.18 20.75 12.83
CA GLN A 113 6.20 21.79 12.86
C GLN A 113 5.47 23.13 13.01
N PRO A 114 5.77 23.94 14.05
CA PRO A 114 5.17 25.26 14.15
C PRO A 114 5.61 26.06 12.92
N GLU A 115 4.63 26.45 12.11
CA GLU A 115 4.80 27.41 11.03
C GLU A 115 5.56 28.62 11.59
N LEU A 116 6.71 28.90 11.00
CA LEU A 116 7.45 30.14 11.19
C LEU A 116 6.48 31.31 10.96
N GLN A 117 6.01 31.91 12.06
CA GLN A 117 5.27 33.16 12.04
C GLN A 117 6.09 34.18 11.27
N GLN A 118 5.57 34.51 10.09
CA GLN A 118 6.12 35.46 9.15
C GLN A 118 6.51 36.76 9.87
N HIS A 119 7.78 37.11 9.75
CA HIS A 119 8.32 38.43 10.02
C HIS A 119 7.42 39.50 9.37
N ARG A 120 6.68 40.24 10.18
CA ARG A 120 6.05 41.51 9.77
C ARG A 120 7.11 42.61 9.94
N PRO A 121 7.53 43.32 8.88
CA PRO A 121 8.42 44.46 9.06
C PRO A 121 7.67 45.61 9.77
N PRO A 122 8.35 46.40 10.62
CA PRO A 122 7.75 47.58 11.23
C PRO A 122 7.54 48.65 10.14
N ASN A 123 6.28 49.04 9.93
CA ASN A 123 5.95 50.16 9.06
C ASN A 123 6.34 51.45 9.79
N MET A 124 7.46 52.06 9.40
CA MET A 124 7.76 53.45 9.74
C MET A 124 6.81 54.35 8.94
N GLY A 125 5.99 55.12 9.64
CA GLY A 125 5.16 56.16 9.07
C GLY A 125 4.94 57.25 10.11
N ALA A 126 5.94 58.14 10.21
CA ALA A 126 5.80 59.46 10.80
C ALA A 126 5.07 60.38 9.80
N GLY A 127 4.18 61.25 10.30
CA GLY A 127 3.47 62.26 9.52
C GLY A 127 2.19 62.69 10.19
#